data_AF-D5LNF0-F1
#
_entry.id   AF-D5LNF0-F1
#
_cell.length_a   1.000
_cell.length_b   1.000
_cell.length_c   1.000
_cell.angle_alpha   90.00
_cell.angle_beta   90.00
_cell.angle_gamma   90.00
#
_symmetry.space_group_name_H-M   'P 1'
#
loop_
_entity.id
_entity.type
_entity.pdbx_description
1 polymer ?
#
loop_
_entity_poly.entity_id
_entity_poly.type
_entity_poly.pdbx_seq_one_letter_code
_entity_poly.pdbx_strand_id
1 'polypeptide(L)'
;FATTNASANTGTINFNGKITSATCTIEPEVNGNRTSTIDLGQAAISGHGTVVDFKLKPAPGSNDCLAKTNARIDWSGSMNSLGFNNTAS
;
A
#
# COMPACT_ATOMS: atom_id res chain seq x y z
N PHE A 1 20.87 -25.12 24.97
CA PHE A 1 20.36 -24.65 23.68
C PHE A 1 19.64 -23.33 23.93
N ALA A 2 20.21 -22.20 23.52
CA ALA A 2 19.63 -20.88 23.74
C ALA A 2 18.68 -20.53 22.59
N THR A 3 17.43 -20.23 22.91
CA THR A 3 16.40 -19.78 21.96
C THR A 3 16.65 -18.31 21.60
N THR A 4 17.13 -18.06 20.39
CA THR A 4 17.12 -16.71 19.82
C THR A 4 15.69 -16.35 19.45
N ASN A 5 15.01 -15.58 20.30
CA ASN A 5 13.75 -14.95 19.94
C ASN A 5 14.05 -13.89 18.87
N ALA A 6 13.82 -14.23 17.60
CA ALA A 6 13.77 -13.25 16.53
C ALA A 6 12.49 -12.41 16.73
N SER A 7 12.64 -11.19 17.25
CA SER A 7 11.55 -10.22 17.28
C SER A 7 11.27 -9.76 15.84
N ALA A 8 10.24 -10.31 15.21
CA ALA A 8 9.72 -9.77 13.96
C ALA A 8 9.20 -8.36 14.22
N ASN A 9 9.74 -7.36 13.51
CA ASN A 9 9.17 -6.02 13.52
C ASN A 9 7.81 -6.07 12.83
N THR A 10 6.73 -6.07 13.60
CA THR A 10 5.38 -5.81 13.10
C THR A 10 5.24 -4.30 12.94
N GLY A 11 5.23 -3.81 11.70
CA GLY A 11 4.98 -2.41 11.39
C GLY A 11 3.85 -2.30 10.38
N THR A 12 3.03 -1.27 10.50
CA THR A 12 1.96 -0.97 9.55
C THR A 12 2.40 0.20 8.70
N ILE A 13 2.60 -0.02 7.39
CA ILE A 13 2.78 1.09 6.46
C ILE A 13 1.38 1.57 6.04
N ASN A 14 0.98 2.74 6.54
CA ASN A 14 -0.25 3.40 6.12
C ASN A 14 0.02 4.25 4.89
N PHE A 15 -0.44 3.79 3.72
CA PHE A 15 -0.40 4.57 2.49
C PHE A 15 -1.55 5.57 2.45
N ASN A 16 -1.26 6.82 2.83
CA ASN A 16 -2.19 7.94 2.61
C ASN A 16 -1.85 8.58 1.25
N GLY A 17 -2.42 8.02 0.19
CA GLY A 17 -2.36 8.61 -1.15
C GLY A 17 -3.57 9.51 -1.38
N LYS A 18 -3.36 10.77 -1.79
CA LYS A 18 -4.46 11.66 -2.22
C LYS A 18 -4.44 11.72 -3.75
N ILE A 19 -5.44 11.14 -4.40
CA ILE A 19 -5.64 11.33 -5.85
C ILE A 19 -6.15 12.74 -6.07
N THR A 20 -5.33 13.60 -6.67
CA THR A 20 -5.64 15.01 -6.87
C THR A 20 -6.25 15.33 -8.22
N SER A 21 -6.21 14.44 -9.22
CA SER A 21 -6.95 14.66 -10.48
C SER A 21 -7.57 13.40 -11.10
N ALA A 22 -8.44 12.75 -10.35
CA ALA A 22 -9.70 12.22 -10.85
C ALA A 22 -10.74 12.57 -9.77
N THR A 23 -11.85 13.22 -10.11
CA THR A 23 -12.92 13.60 -9.14
C THR A 23 -13.70 12.39 -8.61
N CYS A 24 -13.25 11.20 -8.94
CA CYS A 24 -13.96 9.95 -8.76
C CYS A 24 -13.24 9.11 -7.71
N THR A 25 -13.99 8.31 -6.98
CA THR A 25 -13.42 7.46 -5.94
C THR A 25 -12.73 6.26 -6.57
N ILE A 26 -11.48 6.02 -6.18
CA ILE A 26 -10.76 4.78 -6.49
C ILE A 26 -10.40 4.05 -5.20
N GLU A 27 -10.36 2.73 -5.28
CA GLU A 27 -10.08 1.84 -4.15
C GLU A 27 -8.97 0.86 -4.55
N PRO A 28 -8.05 0.55 -3.63
CA PRO A 28 -7.14 -0.57 -3.76
C PRO A 28 -7.90 -1.90 -3.85
N GLU A 29 -7.40 -2.81 -4.68
CA GLU A 29 -7.81 -4.20 -4.76
C GLU A 29 -6.59 -5.09 -4.66
N VAL A 30 -6.64 -6.06 -3.74
CA VAL A 30 -5.62 -7.09 -3.54
C VAL A 30 -6.28 -8.45 -3.72
N ASN A 31 -5.75 -9.29 -4.60
CA ASN A 31 -6.29 -10.63 -4.88
C ASN A 31 -7.81 -10.65 -5.20
N GLY A 32 -8.30 -9.62 -5.89
CA GLY A 32 -9.73 -9.48 -6.23
C GLY A 32 -10.61 -8.87 -5.13
N ASN A 33 -10.05 -8.61 -3.94
CA ASN A 33 -10.77 -8.01 -2.81
C ASN A 33 -10.45 -6.52 -2.69
N ARG A 34 -11.49 -5.68 -2.66
CA ARG A 34 -11.35 -4.25 -2.40
C ARG A 34 -10.98 -4.03 -0.93
N THR A 35 -10.05 -3.12 -0.68
CA THR A 35 -9.53 -2.81 0.66
C THR A 35 -9.22 -1.32 0.79
N SER A 36 -9.24 -0.80 2.01
CA SER A 36 -8.78 0.56 2.33
C SER A 36 -7.28 0.60 2.70
N THR A 37 -6.69 -0.54 3.02
CA THR A 37 -5.29 -0.68 3.45
C THR A 37 -4.66 -1.87 2.74
N ILE A 38 -3.44 -1.72 2.24
CA ILE A 38 -2.66 -2.80 1.66
C ILE A 38 -1.77 -3.37 2.77
N ASP A 39 -2.06 -4.59 3.20
CA ASP A 39 -1.20 -5.31 4.14
C ASP A 39 0.02 -5.87 3.39
N LEU A 40 1.21 -5.49 3.84
CA LEU A 40 2.48 -5.95 3.28
C LEU A 40 3.00 -7.23 3.94
N GLY A 41 2.33 -7.69 5.00
CA GLY A 41 2.75 -8.84 5.79
C GLY A 41 4.03 -8.55 6.60
N GLN A 42 4.78 -9.61 6.88
CA GLN A 42 6.02 -9.55 7.66
C GLN A 42 7.23 -9.86 6.77
N ALA A 43 8.34 -9.16 7.01
CA ALA A 43 9.64 -9.44 6.41
C ALA A 43 10.66 -9.76 7.51
N ALA A 44 11.64 -10.62 7.18
CA ALA A 44 12.78 -10.84 8.07
C ALA A 44 13.63 -9.56 8.19
N ILE A 45 14.24 -9.32 9.35
CA ILE A 45 15.02 -8.10 9.65
C ILE A 45 16.10 -7.80 8.61
N SER A 46 16.72 -8.85 8.04
CA SER A 46 17.76 -8.76 7.02
C SER A 46 17.34 -9.35 5.67
N GLY A 47 16.04 -9.59 5.49
CA GLY A 47 15.48 -10.23 4.29
C GLY A 47 14.54 -9.31 3.52
N HIS A 48 14.21 -9.73 2.30
CA HIS A 48 13.16 -9.11 1.52
C HIS A 48 11.80 -9.68 1.94
N GLY A 49 10.78 -8.83 2.01
CA GLY A 49 9.39 -9.27 2.16
C GLY A 49 8.86 -9.90 0.86
N THR A 50 7.71 -10.56 0.97
CA THR A 50 6.98 -11.02 -0.21
C THR A 50 6.40 -9.83 -0.97
N VAL A 51 6.49 -9.86 -2.30
CA VAL A 51 5.86 -8.83 -3.14
C VAL A 51 4.34 -8.92 -2.97
N VAL A 52 3.71 -7.79 -2.70
CA VAL A 52 2.24 -7.65 -2.65
C VAL A 52 1.79 -6.84 -3.85
N ASP A 53 1.18 -7.51 -4.81
CA ASP A 53 0.55 -6.86 -5.96
C ASP A 53 -0.83 -6.31 -5.59
N PHE A 54 -1.05 -5.05 -5.91
CA PHE A 54 -2.36 -4.41 -5.76
C PHE A 54 -2.71 -3.62 -7.03
N LYS A 55 -4.00 -3.37 -7.21
CA LYS A 55 -4.54 -2.56 -8.31
C LYS A 55 -5.34 -1.41 -7.73
N LEU A 56 -5.28 -0.25 -8.35
CA LEU A 56 -6.21 0.83 -8.06
C LEU A 56 -7.36 0.75 -9.07
N LYS A 57 -8.59 0.60 -8.58
CA LYS A 57 -9.78 0.51 -9.43
C LYS A 57 -10.82 1.54 -9.04
N PRO A 58 -11.65 2.02 -9.98
CA PRO A 58 -12.84 2.80 -9.64
C PRO A 58 -13.68 2.09 -8.57
N ALA A 59 -14.15 2.84 -7.57
CA ALA A 59 -15.15 2.36 -6.63
C ALA A 59 -16.42 1.94 -7.39
N PRO A 60 -17.22 0.97 -6.86
CA PRO A 60 -18.48 0.63 -7.50
C PRO A 60 -19.36 1.88 -7.66
N GLY A 61 -19.91 2.10 -8.85
CA GLY A 61 -20.70 3.29 -9.17
C GLY A 61 -19.91 4.52 -9.59
N SER A 62 -18.57 4.51 -9.54
CA SER A 62 -17.71 5.61 -10.03
C SER A 62 -17.46 5.54 -11.53
N ASN A 63 -18.54 5.56 -12.33
CA ASN A 63 -18.47 5.48 -13.79
C ASN A 63 -17.78 6.69 -14.43
N ASP A 64 -17.74 7.81 -13.72
CA ASP A 64 -17.03 9.03 -14.10
C ASP A 64 -15.50 8.84 -14.13
N CYS A 65 -14.96 7.85 -13.41
CA CYS A 65 -13.56 7.43 -13.56
C CYS A 65 -13.26 6.87 -14.96
N LEU A 66 -14.20 6.12 -15.54
CA LEU A 66 -13.99 5.44 -16.83
C LEU A 66 -13.91 6.41 -18.01
N ALA A 67 -14.46 7.62 -17.84
CA ALA A 67 -14.38 8.69 -18.83
C ALA A 67 -13.08 9.50 -18.75
N LYS A 68 -12.20 9.24 -17.76
CA LYS A 68 -10.92 9.95 -17.61
C LYS A 68 -9.84 9.26 -18.44
N THR A 69 -9.06 10.06 -19.15
CA THR A 69 -7.92 9.57 -19.96
C THR A 69 -6.57 9.76 -19.28
N ASN A 70 -6.52 10.56 -18.21
CA ASN A 70 -5.32 10.86 -17.45
C ASN A 70 -5.59 10.69 -15.96
N ALA A 71 -4.59 10.21 -15.23
CA ALA A 71 -4.61 10.12 -13.78
C ALA A 71 -3.26 10.57 -13.21
N ARG A 72 -3.30 11.25 -12.07
CA ARG A 72 -2.11 11.58 -11.27
C ARG A 72 -2.25 10.89 -9.91
N ILE A 73 -1.23 10.12 -9.54
CA ILE A 73 -1.14 9.45 -8.25
C ILE A 73 0.03 10.07 -7.51
N ASP A 74 -0.26 10.72 -6.38
CA ASP A 74 0.75 11.24 -5.47
C ASP A 74 0.80 10.36 -4.21
N TRP A 75 1.99 9.91 -3.85
CA TRP A 75 2.24 9.10 -2.66
C TRP A 75 2.91 9.97 -1.59
N SER A 76 2.56 9.75 -0.32
CA SER A 76 3.16 10.47 0.80
C SER A 76 3.41 9.55 1.98
N GLY A 77 4.51 9.80 2.71
CA GLY A 77 4.95 8.97 3.83
C GLY A 77 6.40 9.24 4.20
N SER A 78 6.85 8.61 5.30
CA SER A 78 8.27 8.61 5.69
C SER A 78 9.06 7.84 4.63
N MET A 79 10.02 8.49 3.98
CA MET A 79 10.85 7.87 2.93
C MET A 79 12.33 7.97 3.27
N ASN A 80 13.11 7.01 2.81
CA ASN A 80 14.57 7.03 2.80
C ASN A 80 15.08 6.77 1.37
N SER A 81 16.39 6.52 1.20
CA SER A 81 17.00 6.24 -0.10
C SER A 81 16.50 4.96 -0.79
N LEU A 82 15.77 4.10 -0.08
CA LEU A 82 15.19 2.84 -0.55
C LEU A 82 13.67 2.93 -0.78
N GLY A 83 13.04 4.06 -0.50
CA GLY A 83 11.60 4.26 -0.64
C GLY A 83 10.89 4.45 0.70
N PHE A 84 9.63 4.01 0.80
CA PHE A 84 8.84 4.14 2.04
C PHE A 84 9.46 3.34 3.18
N ASN A 85 9.70 4.03 4.30
CA ASN A 85 10.15 3.40 5.52
C ASN A 85 9.04 2.56 6.13
N ASN A 86 9.40 1.37 6.62
CA ASN A 86 8.59 0.69 7.62
C ASN A 86 8.73 1.45 8.93
N THR A 87 7.71 2.22 9.31
CA THR A 87 7.64 2.86 10.62
C THR A 87 7.02 1.87 11.60
N ALA A 88 7.82 1.34 12.51
CA ALA A 88 7.28 0.64 13.68
C ALA A 88 6.46 1.64 14.50
N SER A 89 5.22 1.27 14.82
CA SER A 89 4.38 1.99 15.78
C SER A 89 4.81 1.66 17.21
#